data_AF-A0A357LDD3-F1
#
_entry.id   AF-A0A357LDD3-F1
#
_cell.length_a   1.000
_cell.length_b   1.000
_cell.length_c   1.000
_cell.angle_alpha   90.00
_cell.angle_beta   90.00
_cell.angle_gamma   90.00
#
_symmetry.space_group_name_H-M   'P 1'
#
loop_
_entity.id
_entity.type
_entity.pdbx_description
1 polymer ?
#
loop_
_entity_poly.entity_id
_entity_poly.type
_entity_poly.pdbx_seq_one_letter_code
_entity_poly.pdbx_strand_id
1 'polypeptide(L)'
;MTAITPEIVAAHKLTADEYEKIRTHLGREPNLLELGIFSVMWSEHCSYKSSRRLLKKLPTSAPWVVQGPGENAGVIDIGPNADGVPLVAVFKMESHNHP
;
A
#
# COMPACT_ATOMS: atom_id res chain seq x y z
N MET A 1 -21.95 -9.54 -20.53
CA MET A 1 -20.76 -9.03 -19.80
C MET A 1 -19.69 -8.74 -20.84
N THR A 2 -19.00 -7.61 -20.73
CA THR A 2 -17.88 -7.28 -21.65
C THR A 2 -16.76 -8.30 -21.45
N ALA A 3 -16.32 -8.94 -22.53
CA ALA A 3 -15.16 -9.83 -22.48
C ALA A 3 -13.90 -9.00 -22.18
N ILE A 4 -13.03 -9.50 -21.31
CA ILE A 4 -11.75 -8.84 -21.00
C ILE A 4 -10.74 -9.24 -22.07
N THR A 5 -10.30 -8.28 -22.87
CA THR A 5 -9.32 -8.47 -23.94
C THR A 5 -7.93 -7.96 -23.52
N PRO A 6 -6.84 -8.36 -24.18
CA PRO A 6 -5.50 -7.84 -23.91
C PRO A 6 -5.42 -6.31 -23.97
N GLU A 7 -6.19 -5.68 -24.86
CA GLU A 7 -6.25 -4.22 -25.00
C GLU A 7 -6.90 -3.57 -23.78
N ILE A 8 -7.96 -4.18 -23.23
CA ILE A 8 -8.61 -3.72 -22.00
C ILE A 8 -7.66 -3.87 -20.81
N VAL A 9 -6.92 -4.98 -20.73
CA VAL A 9 -5.90 -5.19 -19.69
C VAL A 9 -4.81 -4.12 -19.76
N ALA A 10 -4.29 -3.85 -20.95
CA ALA A 10 -3.27 -2.82 -21.18
C ALA A 10 -3.80 -1.41 -20.86
N ALA A 11 -5.06 -1.11 -21.19
CA ALA A 11 -5.70 0.17 -20.85
C ALA A 11 -5.81 0.37 -19.32
N HIS A 12 -5.88 -0.72 -18.56
CA HIS A 12 -5.82 -0.73 -17.09
C HIS A 12 -4.38 -0.74 -16.53
N LYS A 13 -3.37 -0.51 -17.37
CA LYS A 13 -1.95 -0.48 -16.98
C LYS A 13 -1.48 -1.74 -16.25
N LEU A 14 -2.14 -2.87 -16.51
CA LEU A 14 -1.76 -4.18 -16.00
C LEU A 14 -0.90 -4.90 -17.04
N THR A 15 0.14 -5.60 -16.60
CA THR A 15 0.88 -6.49 -17.47
C THR A 15 0.13 -7.80 -17.71
N ALA A 16 0.49 -8.56 -18.74
CA ALA A 16 -0.06 -9.90 -18.97
C ALA A 16 0.15 -10.82 -17.76
N ASP A 17 1.32 -10.75 -17.11
CA ASP A 17 1.62 -11.53 -15.90
C ASP A 17 0.75 -11.13 -14.71
N GLU A 18 0.48 -9.83 -14.53
CA GLU A 18 -0.43 -9.35 -13.49
C GLU A 18 -1.86 -9.85 -13.76
N TYR A 19 -2.30 -9.84 -15.01
CA TYR A 19 -3.60 -10.39 -15.40
C TYR A 19 -3.73 -11.89 -15.11
N GLU A 20 -2.73 -12.69 -15.45
CA GLU A 20 -2.74 -14.13 -15.15
C GLU A 20 -2.76 -14.40 -13.63
N LYS A 21 -2.07 -13.58 -12.84
CA LYS A 21 -2.18 -13.66 -11.37
C LYS A 21 -3.57 -13.32 -10.88
N ILE A 22 -4.24 -12.32 -11.45
CA ILE A 22 -5.63 -11.98 -11.12
C ILE A 22 -6.54 -13.18 -11.40
N ARG A 23 -6.44 -13.78 -12.59
CA ARG A 23 -7.20 -14.99 -12.95
C ARG A 23 -6.94 -16.14 -11.98
N THR A 24 -5.68 -16.35 -11.61
CA THR A 24 -5.27 -17.38 -10.65
C THR A 24 -5.88 -17.13 -9.26
N HIS A 25 -5.85 -15.89 -8.77
CA HIS A 25 -6.41 -15.53 -7.47
C HIS A 25 -7.94 -15.63 -7.42
N LEU A 26 -8.62 -15.32 -8.53
CA LEU A 26 -10.09 -15.38 -8.62
C LEU A 26 -10.61 -16.78 -9.00
N GLY A 27 -9.77 -17.62 -9.61
CA GLY A 27 -10.18 -18.90 -10.20
C GLY A 27 -11.06 -18.77 -11.45
N ARG A 28 -11.15 -17.56 -12.02
CA ARG A 28 -11.96 -17.21 -13.22
C ARG A 28 -11.49 -15.89 -13.82
N GLU A 29 -12.04 -15.52 -14.97
CA GLU A 29 -11.87 -14.17 -15.52
C GLU A 29 -12.47 -13.11 -14.56
N PRO A 30 -11.77 -11.99 -14.33
CA PRO A 30 -12.37 -10.84 -13.68
C PRO A 30 -13.42 -10.21 -14.60
N ASN A 31 -14.45 -9.59 -14.02
CA ASN A 31 -15.26 -8.62 -14.75
C ASN A 31 -14.56 -7.25 -14.80
N LEU A 32 -15.14 -6.30 -15.55
CA LEU A 32 -14.53 -4.98 -15.73
C LEU A 32 -14.34 -4.19 -14.41
N LEU A 33 -15.30 -4.32 -13.47
CA LEU A 33 -15.21 -3.68 -12.17
C LEU A 33 -14.07 -4.25 -11.33
N GLU A 34 -13.97 -5.58 -11.28
CA GLU A 34 -12.88 -6.28 -10.58
C GLU A 34 -11.52 -5.94 -11.17
N LEU A 35 -11.42 -5.90 -12.52
CA LEU A 35 -10.19 -5.49 -13.21
C LEU A 35 -9.79 -4.06 -12.84
N GLY A 36 -10.74 -3.14 -12.77
CA GLY A 36 -10.54 -1.77 -12.31
C GLY A 36 -10.01 -1.68 -10.87
N ILE A 37 -10.56 -2.49 -9.96
CA ILE A 37 -10.09 -2.57 -8.57
C ILE A 37 -8.64 -3.07 -8.53
N PHE A 38 -8.32 -4.17 -9.23
CA PHE A 38 -6.96 -4.69 -9.28
C PHE A 38 -5.97 -3.67 -9.87
N SER A 39 -6.35 -2.99 -10.94
CA SER A 39 -5.56 -1.92 -11.57
C SER A 39 -5.10 -0.86 -10.57
N VAL A 40 -6.03 -0.33 -9.75
CA VAL A 40 -5.70 0.70 -8.76
C VAL A 40 -4.90 0.09 -7.60
N MET A 41 -5.36 -1.02 -7.03
CA MET A 41 -4.74 -1.61 -5.84
C MET A 41 -3.34 -2.16 -6.09
N TRP A 42 -3.03 -2.60 -7.32
CA TRP A 42 -1.71 -3.10 -7.71
C TRP A 42 -0.84 -2.05 -8.42
N SER A 43 -1.31 -0.80 -8.51
CA SER A 43 -0.48 0.33 -8.93
C SER A 43 0.72 0.50 -8.00
N GLU A 44 1.81 1.12 -8.47
CA GLU A 44 2.97 1.39 -7.60
C GLU A 44 2.59 2.26 -6.40
N HIS A 45 1.68 3.21 -6.59
CA HIS A 45 1.22 4.13 -5.55
C HIS A 45 0.57 3.40 -4.36
N CYS A 46 -0.29 2.41 -4.63
CA CYS A 46 -0.96 1.66 -3.56
C CYS A 46 -0.12 0.49 -3.04
N SER A 47 0.57 -0.22 -3.93
CA SER A 47 1.21 -1.50 -3.59
C SER A 47 2.66 -1.38 -3.13
N TYR A 48 3.32 -0.25 -3.43
CA TYR A 48 4.75 -0.05 -3.21
C TYR A 48 5.59 -1.17 -3.83
N LYS A 49 5.14 -1.79 -4.94
CA LYS A 49 5.70 -3.05 -5.46
C LYS A 49 7.19 -2.96 -5.81
N SER A 50 7.68 -1.80 -6.23
CA SER A 50 9.12 -1.58 -6.48
C SER A 50 9.90 -1.23 -5.21
N SER A 51 9.30 -0.43 -4.32
CA SER A 51 9.97 0.22 -3.18
C SER A 51 9.92 -0.60 -1.89
N ARG A 52 8.89 -1.42 -1.68
CA ARG A 52 8.66 -2.22 -0.46
C ARG A 52 9.87 -3.05 -0.05
N ARG A 53 10.58 -3.65 -1.01
CA ARG A 53 11.78 -4.46 -0.72
C ARG A 53 12.93 -3.65 -0.13
N LEU A 54 13.04 -2.37 -0.51
CA LEU A 54 14.09 -1.46 -0.07
C LEU A 54 13.72 -0.88 1.29
N LEU A 55 12.47 -0.45 1.45
CA LEU A 55 11.95 0.10 2.70
C LEU A 55 12.05 -0.87 3.88
N LYS A 56 11.91 -2.19 3.62
CA LYS A 56 12.12 -3.24 4.64
C LYS A 56 13.52 -3.27 5.26
N LYS A 57 14.51 -2.61 4.65
CA LYS A 57 15.89 -2.56 5.17
C LYS A 57 16.10 -1.44 6.18
N LEU A 58 15.15 -0.52 6.32
CA LEU A 58 15.24 0.58 7.28
C LEU A 58 15.01 0.05 8.71
N PRO A 59 15.69 0.62 9.72
CA PRO A 59 15.41 0.27 11.12
C PRO A 59 14.00 0.78 11.50
N THR A 60 13.18 -0.10 12.05
CA THR A 60 11.77 0.20 12.39
C THR A 60 11.42 -0.04 13.85
N SER A 61 12.39 -0.45 14.67
CA SER A 61 12.19 -0.76 16.09
C SER A 61 13.22 -0.04 16.95
N ALA A 62 12.75 0.49 18.07
CA ALA A 62 13.53 1.04 19.16
C ALA A 62 12.63 1.09 20.42
N PRO A 63 13.18 1.23 21.64
CA PRO A 63 12.39 1.24 22.87
C PRO A 63 11.27 2.31 22.93
N TRP A 64 11.46 3.42 22.22
CA TRP A 64 10.51 4.53 22.14
C TRP A 64 9.53 4.44 20.96
N VAL A 65 9.60 3.37 20.14
CA VAL A 65 8.65 3.16 19.05
C VAL A 65 7.44 2.43 19.60
N VAL A 66 6.33 3.14 19.75
CA VAL A 66 5.04 2.57 20.16
C VAL A 66 4.38 1.89 18.97
N GLN A 67 4.43 2.52 17.79
CA GLN A 67 3.90 1.97 16.54
C GLN A 67 4.83 2.32 15.37
N GLY A 68 5.42 1.29 14.76
CA GLY A 68 6.22 1.40 13.53
C GLY A 68 5.37 1.33 12.25
N PRO A 69 5.99 1.12 11.08
CA PRO A 69 5.27 1.02 9.81
C PRO A 69 4.22 -0.10 9.81
N GLY A 70 3.02 0.20 9.30
CA GLY A 70 1.90 -0.74 9.20
C GLY A 70 0.54 -0.04 9.31
N GLU A 71 0.50 1.03 10.11
CA GLU A 71 -0.69 1.86 10.33
C GLU A 71 -0.62 3.19 9.55
N ASN A 72 -1.69 3.98 9.62
CA ASN A 72 -1.79 5.28 8.97
C ASN A 72 -0.81 6.34 9.48
N ALA A 73 -0.16 6.15 10.63
CA ALA A 73 0.87 7.03 11.16
C ALA A 73 1.81 6.27 12.10
N GLY A 74 3.03 6.78 12.27
CA GLY A 74 3.95 6.30 13.29
C GLY A 74 3.66 6.94 14.65
N VAL A 75 3.94 6.21 15.73
CA VAL A 75 3.74 6.68 17.11
C VAL A 75 5.03 6.49 17.91
N ILE A 76 5.49 7.58 18.52
CA ILE A 76 6.73 7.64 19.30
C ILE A 76 6.41 8.05 20.74
N ASP A 77 6.93 7.32 21.71
CA ASP A 77 6.91 7.71 23.13
C ASP A 77 7.85 8.91 23.33
N ILE A 78 7.33 9.99 23.93
CA ILE A 78 8.07 11.21 24.21
C ILE A 78 8.22 11.46 25.72
N GLY A 79 7.90 10.46 26.54
CA GLY A 79 7.96 10.52 27.98
C GLY A 79 6.74 11.20 28.61
N PRO A 80 6.70 11.29 29.95
CA PRO A 80 5.60 11.91 30.65
C PRO A 80 5.67 13.44 30.63
N ASN A 81 4.52 14.09 30.81
CA ASN A 81 4.46 15.52 31.11
C ASN A 81 4.88 15.81 32.57
N ALA A 82 4.79 17.08 32.99
CA ALA A 82 5.14 17.51 34.35
C ALA A 82 4.32 16.82 35.46
N ASP A 83 3.10 16.36 35.14
CA ASP A 83 2.19 15.67 36.06
C ASP A 83 2.39 14.14 36.05
N GLY A 84 3.38 13.63 35.29
CA GLY A 84 3.64 12.19 35.18
C GLY A 84 2.74 11.46 34.17
N VAL A 85 1.90 12.16 33.41
CA VAL A 85 1.02 11.56 32.40
C VAL A 85 1.84 11.19 31.16
N PRO A 86 1.85 9.92 30.71
CA PRO A 86 2.57 9.51 29.51
C PRO A 86 2.10 10.26 28.26
N LEU A 87 3.03 10.68 27.40
CA LEU A 87 2.74 11.34 26.14
C LEU A 87 3.36 10.58 24.97
N VAL A 88 2.70 10.69 23.81
CA VAL A 88 3.20 10.19 22.53
C VAL A 88 3.09 11.26 21.45
N ALA A 89 3.99 11.21 20.47
CA ALA A 89 3.91 11.98 19.24
C ALA A 89 3.41 11.09 18.10
N VAL A 90 2.38 11.54 17.37
CA VAL A 90 1.79 10.85 16.22
C VAL A 90 2.01 11.69 14.97
N PHE A 91 2.69 11.14 13.97
CA PHE A 91 2.93 11.89 12.73
C PHE A 91 3.17 10.98 11.52
N LYS A 92 2.93 11.56 10.34
CA LYS A 92 3.21 10.99 9.02
C LYS A 92 3.52 12.11 8.04
N MET A 93 4.28 11.77 7.00
CA MET A 93 4.52 12.63 5.85
C MET A 93 3.93 11.98 4.60
N GLU A 94 3.23 12.78 3.78
CA GLU A 94 2.68 12.36 2.49
C GLU A 94 3.12 13.35 1.40
N SER A 95 2.96 12.94 0.14
CA SER A 95 3.24 13.79 -1.02
C SER A 95 2.05 13.80 -1.97
N HIS A 96 1.81 14.93 -2.63
CA HIS A 96 0.76 15.07 -3.64
C HIS A 96 1.34 15.68 -4.92
N ASN A 97 2.40 15.03 -5.45
CA ASN A 97 3.22 15.58 -6.54
C ASN A 97 2.49 15.57 -7.89
N HIS A 98 1.74 14.49 -8.17
CA HIS A 98 0.82 14.43 -9.30
C HIS A 98 -0.59 14.15 -8.72
N PRO A 99 -1.51 15.13 -8.77
CA PRO A 99 -2.89 14.96 -8.31
C PRO A 99 -3.71 14.05 -9.25
#